data_AF-A0A453BLK7-F1
#
_entry.id   AF-A0A453BLK7-F1
#
_cell.length_a   1.000
_cell.length_b   1.000
_cell.length_c   1.000
_cell.angle_alpha   90.00
_cell.angle_beta   90.00
_cell.angle_gamma   90.00
#
_symmetry.space_group_name_H-M   'P 1'
#
loop_
_entity.id
_entity.type
_entity.pdbx_description
1 polymer ?
#
loop_
_entity_poly.entity_id
_entity_poly.type
_entity_poly.pdbx_seq_one_letter_code
_entity_poly.pdbx_strand_id
1 'polypeptide(L)'
;MPTTENDMPSGSIPLALQSLFYKLQYNDSSVSTKELTKSFGWDMHDSFMQHDVQELNRVLSEKLEDKMKGTVVEGTIQQLFEGHHMNYIECINVDFKSTRKESFYDLQLDVKGCQDVYASFDKYVEVERLEGDNKYHAEQHGLQDAKKGVLFIDFPPVLQLQLKRFEYDFMRDTMVKINDRYEFPLQLDLDRDDGKYLSPDADRNVRNLYTLHSVLVHSGGVHGGHYYAFIRPTLSDQWFKFDDERVTKEDAKRALEEQYGGEEELPQTNPGLNNTPFKFTKYSNAYMLVYIRESDKDKIICNVDEKDIAEHLRIRLEKDREEKERRKKEKAEAHLYTIIKVARDDDLTAQIGKDIYFDLVDHDKVPSFRIQKQMPFTQFK
;
A
#
# COMPACT_ATOMS: atom_id res chain seq x y z
N MET A 1 -5.52 18.17 7.21
CA MET A 1 -4.18 18.74 6.96
C MET A 1 -4.34 20.01 6.15
N PRO A 2 -3.91 21.17 6.67
CA PRO A 2 -3.96 22.41 5.94
C PRO A 2 -2.97 22.35 4.77
N THR A 3 -3.47 22.54 3.56
CA THR A 3 -2.67 22.78 2.35
C THR A 3 -3.04 24.16 1.84
N THR A 4 -2.05 24.90 1.37
CA THR A 4 -2.25 26.26 0.87
C THR A 4 -2.45 26.26 -0.65
N GLU A 5 -3.08 27.31 -1.19
CA GLU A 5 -3.29 27.44 -2.64
C GLU A 5 -1.98 27.43 -3.45
N ASN A 6 -0.87 27.82 -2.83
CA ASN A 6 0.45 27.90 -3.46
C ASN A 6 1.20 26.55 -3.50
N ASP A 7 0.71 25.52 -2.80
CA ASP A 7 1.39 24.24 -2.78
C ASP A 7 1.26 23.51 -4.12
N MET A 8 2.36 22.94 -4.60
CA MET A 8 2.40 22.10 -5.79
C MET A 8 2.27 20.63 -5.37
N PRO A 9 1.37 19.81 -5.96
CA PRO A 9 1.20 18.40 -5.59
C PRO A 9 2.50 17.60 -5.71
N SER A 10 3.32 17.91 -6.72
CA SER A 10 4.61 17.25 -6.92
C SER A 10 5.66 17.57 -5.84
N GLY A 11 5.45 18.60 -5.02
CA GLY A 11 6.36 19.00 -3.93
C GLY A 11 5.76 18.83 -2.53
N SER A 12 4.54 18.30 -2.41
CA SER A 12 3.82 18.17 -1.14
C SER A 12 3.07 16.85 -1.06
N ILE A 13 3.55 15.93 -0.24
CA ILE A 13 2.93 14.60 -0.01
C ILE A 13 1.47 14.71 0.46
N PRO A 14 1.13 15.58 1.45
CA PRO A 14 -0.27 15.75 1.85
C PRO A 14 -1.18 16.17 0.68
N LEU A 15 -0.72 17.10 -0.15
CA LEU A 15 -1.50 17.59 -1.29
C LEU A 15 -1.61 16.53 -2.40
N ALA A 16 -0.54 15.77 -2.64
CA ALA A 16 -0.56 14.64 -3.58
C ALA A 16 -1.57 13.57 -3.15
N LEU A 17 -1.62 13.24 -1.85
CA LEU A 17 -2.58 12.30 -1.30
C LEU A 17 -4.01 12.83 -1.33
N GLN A 18 -4.23 14.10 -0.96
CA GLN A 18 -5.54 14.75 -1.08
C GLN A 18 -6.05 14.70 -2.52
N SER A 19 -5.18 15.02 -3.48
CA SER A 19 -5.50 14.96 -4.91
C SER A 19 -5.80 13.53 -5.37
N LEU A 20 -5.02 12.56 -4.90
CA LEU A 20 -5.21 11.14 -5.21
C LEU A 20 -6.54 10.61 -4.67
N PHE A 21 -6.85 10.85 -3.39
CA PHE A 21 -8.09 10.40 -2.76
C PHE A 21 -9.33 11.05 -3.38
N TYR A 22 -9.27 12.35 -3.68
CA TYR A 22 -10.35 13.01 -4.42
C TYR A 22 -10.55 12.37 -5.79
N LYS A 23 -9.47 12.17 -6.55
CA LYS A 23 -9.52 11.53 -7.87
C LYS A 23 -10.07 10.09 -7.77
N LEU A 24 -9.77 9.34 -6.70
CA LEU A 24 -10.31 7.98 -6.48
C LEU A 24 -11.80 7.98 -6.14
N GLN A 25 -12.29 9.03 -5.47
CA GLN A 25 -13.70 9.15 -5.09
C GLN A 25 -14.60 9.58 -6.25
N TYR A 26 -14.13 10.47 -7.13
CA TYR A 26 -14.98 11.12 -8.15
C TYR A 26 -14.66 10.78 -9.60
N ASN A 27 -13.52 10.15 -9.91
CA ASN A 27 -13.23 9.78 -11.30
C ASN A 27 -13.74 8.37 -11.63
N ASP A 28 -14.31 8.23 -12.83
CA ASP A 28 -14.74 6.95 -13.40
C ASP A 28 -13.60 6.14 -14.06
N SER A 29 -12.37 6.65 -14.02
CA SER A 29 -11.20 6.06 -14.68
C SER A 29 -10.05 5.85 -13.71
N SER A 30 -9.15 4.92 -14.02
CA SER A 30 -7.95 4.65 -13.23
C SER A 30 -7.14 5.92 -12.93
N VAL A 31 -6.66 6.00 -11.69
CA VAL A 31 -5.97 7.18 -11.17
C VAL A 31 -4.48 6.91 -11.10
N SER A 32 -3.68 7.80 -11.70
CA SER A 32 -2.23 7.69 -11.73
C SER A 32 -1.61 8.21 -10.42
N THR A 33 -0.69 7.45 -9.84
CA THR A 33 0.07 7.80 -8.62
C THR A 33 1.35 8.60 -8.89
N LYS A 34 1.61 9.01 -10.15
CA LYS A 34 2.84 9.76 -10.54
C LYS A 34 3.12 11.03 -9.73
N GLU A 35 2.09 11.75 -9.30
CA GLU A 35 2.27 12.95 -8.47
C GLU A 35 2.72 12.58 -7.05
N LEU A 36 2.19 11.49 -6.52
CA LEU A 36 2.55 10.97 -5.21
C LEU A 36 3.99 10.46 -5.22
N THR A 37 4.40 9.63 -6.19
CA THR A 37 5.78 9.14 -6.27
C THR A 37 6.79 10.28 -6.39
N LYS A 38 6.50 11.29 -7.21
CA LYS A 38 7.33 12.52 -7.30
C LYS A 38 7.41 13.26 -5.97
N SER A 39 6.31 13.35 -5.22
CA SER A 39 6.30 14.01 -3.91
C SER A 39 7.15 13.30 -2.85
N PHE A 40 7.41 11.99 -3.02
CA PHE A 40 8.35 11.24 -2.19
C PHE A 40 9.83 11.49 -2.55
N GLY A 41 10.09 12.18 -3.67
CA GLY A 41 11.43 12.37 -4.21
C GLY A 41 11.94 11.17 -5.01
N TRP A 42 11.07 10.19 -5.29
CA TRP A 42 11.41 9.03 -6.10
C TRP A 42 11.43 9.42 -7.57
N ASP A 43 12.53 9.10 -8.25
CA ASP A 43 12.62 9.31 -9.69
C ASP A 43 11.93 8.17 -10.47
N MET A 44 11.97 8.24 -11.81
CA MET A 44 11.33 7.23 -12.64
C MET A 44 12.00 5.85 -12.50
N HIS A 45 13.28 5.80 -12.13
CA HIS A 45 14.05 4.57 -11.92
C HIS A 45 13.74 3.94 -10.54
N ASP A 46 13.63 4.74 -9.48
CA ASP A 46 13.24 4.31 -8.13
C ASP A 46 11.82 3.73 -8.09
N SER A 47 10.95 4.20 -8.99
CA SER A 47 9.59 3.66 -9.14
C SER A 47 9.51 2.23 -9.69
N PHE A 48 10.61 1.73 -10.28
CA PHE A 48 10.73 0.33 -10.71
C PHE A 48 11.43 -0.56 -9.68
N MET A 49 11.97 0.02 -8.59
CA MET A 49 12.48 -0.77 -7.47
C MET A 49 11.32 -1.32 -6.64
N GLN A 50 11.37 -2.62 -6.35
CA GLN A 50 10.39 -3.26 -5.48
C GLN A 50 10.70 -2.87 -4.04
N HIS A 51 9.79 -2.11 -3.44
CA HIS A 51 9.82 -1.75 -2.03
C HIS A 51 8.92 -2.69 -1.23
N ASP A 52 9.27 -2.93 0.02
CA ASP A 52 8.38 -3.63 0.95
C ASP A 52 7.15 -2.74 1.23
N VAL A 53 5.95 -3.31 1.14
CA VAL A 53 4.70 -2.59 1.44
C VAL A 53 4.73 -2.02 2.87
N GLN A 54 5.34 -2.74 3.81
CA GLN A 54 5.45 -2.29 5.20
C GLN A 54 6.38 -1.08 5.33
N GLU A 55 7.49 -1.06 4.62
CA GLU A 55 8.42 0.08 4.61
C GLU A 55 7.75 1.34 4.05
N LEU A 56 7.07 1.22 2.91
CA LEU A 56 6.33 2.33 2.32
C LEU A 56 5.27 2.87 3.28
N ASN A 57 4.50 1.98 3.91
CA ASN A 57 3.44 2.36 4.84
C ASN A 57 3.99 3.09 6.07
N ARG A 58 5.13 2.65 6.61
CA ARG A 58 5.78 3.32 7.75
C ARG A 58 6.32 4.69 7.38
N VAL A 59 7.03 4.80 6.24
CA VAL A 59 7.53 6.08 5.73
C VAL A 59 6.38 7.04 5.44
N LEU A 60 5.27 6.54 4.90
CA LEU A 60 4.10 7.37 4.64
C LEU A 60 3.48 7.88 5.94
N SER A 61 3.32 7.00 6.93
CA SER A 61 2.70 7.32 8.21
C SER A 61 3.52 8.37 8.97
N GLU A 62 4.84 8.20 9.05
CA GLU A 62 5.76 9.17 9.68
C GLU A 62 5.68 10.55 9.01
N LYS A 63 5.74 10.59 7.67
CA LYS A 63 5.65 11.86 6.92
C LYS A 63 4.28 12.53 7.08
N LEU A 64 3.21 11.75 7.21
CA LEU A 64 1.87 12.29 7.47
C LEU A 64 1.76 12.85 8.88
N GLU A 65 2.26 12.14 9.89
CA GLU A 65 2.27 12.62 11.28
C GLU A 65 3.01 13.94 11.41
N ASP A 66 4.20 14.04 10.84
CA ASP A 66 4.99 15.27 10.86
C ASP A 66 4.25 16.46 10.22
N LYS A 67 3.43 16.20 9.20
CA LYS A 67 2.61 17.24 8.54
C LYS A 67 1.31 17.54 9.27
N MET A 68 0.86 16.65 10.16
CA MET A 68 -0.32 16.84 10.99
C MET A 68 -0.02 17.54 12.32
N LYS A 69 1.23 17.52 12.79
CA LYS A 69 1.68 18.24 13.99
C LYS A 69 1.34 19.73 13.91
N GLY A 70 0.75 20.28 14.98
CA GLY A 70 0.33 21.68 15.06
C GLY A 70 -0.94 22.01 14.27
N THR A 71 -1.69 20.98 13.83
CA THR A 71 -2.96 21.15 13.09
C THR A 71 -4.13 20.57 13.88
N VAL A 72 -5.37 20.86 13.47
CA VAL A 72 -6.58 20.32 14.11
C VAL A 72 -6.71 18.80 14.03
N VAL A 73 -5.92 18.13 13.19
CA VAL A 73 -5.90 16.67 13.00
C VAL A 73 -4.61 16.03 13.53
N GLU A 74 -3.89 16.73 14.40
CA GLU A 74 -2.71 16.18 15.08
C GLU A 74 -3.03 14.88 15.83
N GLY A 75 -2.14 13.90 15.75
CA GLY A 75 -2.31 12.61 16.43
C GLY A 75 -3.30 11.64 15.78
N THR A 76 -3.91 11.98 14.64
CA THR A 76 -4.90 11.09 13.97
C THR A 76 -4.30 9.73 13.59
N ILE A 77 -3.07 9.70 13.05
CA ILE A 77 -2.41 8.46 12.64
C ILE A 77 -2.11 7.58 13.86
N GLN A 78 -1.58 8.17 14.94
CA GLN A 78 -1.35 7.51 16.22
C GLN A 78 -2.64 6.90 16.77
N GLN A 79 -3.72 7.68 16.83
CA GLN A 79 -5.02 7.20 17.33
C GLN A 79 -5.60 6.04 16.52
N LEU A 80 -5.29 5.94 15.23
CA LEU A 80 -5.82 4.89 14.35
C LEU A 80 -4.96 3.62 14.33
N PHE A 81 -3.63 3.76 14.36
CA PHE A 81 -2.70 2.67 14.07
C PHE A 81 -1.70 2.36 15.19
N GLU A 82 -1.49 3.27 16.15
CA GLU A 82 -0.55 3.03 17.25
C GLU A 82 -1.16 2.12 18.31
N GLY A 83 -0.47 1.01 18.58
CA GLY A 83 -0.69 0.18 19.76
C GLY A 83 0.58 0.07 20.59
N HIS A 84 0.50 -0.61 21.73
CA HIS A 84 1.63 -0.74 22.63
C HIS A 84 1.85 -2.16 23.14
N HIS A 85 3.10 -2.58 23.19
CA HIS A 85 3.52 -3.79 23.88
C HIS A 85 4.47 -3.47 25.03
N MET A 86 4.49 -4.37 26.00
CA MET A 86 5.39 -4.39 27.13
C MET A 86 6.35 -5.56 26.96
N ASN A 87 7.61 -5.24 26.71
CA ASN A 87 8.70 -6.21 26.85
C ASN A 87 9.06 -6.33 28.32
N TYR A 88 9.11 -7.55 28.85
CA TYR A 88 9.55 -7.78 30.22
C TYR A 88 10.69 -8.78 30.27
N ILE A 89 11.58 -8.58 31.24
CA ILE A 89 12.67 -9.49 31.58
C ILE A 89 12.60 -9.72 33.08
N GLU A 90 12.45 -10.98 33.47
CA GLU A 90 12.36 -11.41 34.86
C GLU A 90 13.49 -12.38 35.17
N CYS A 91 14.36 -12.03 36.12
CA CYS A 91 15.46 -12.91 36.54
C CYS A 91 14.90 -14.11 37.31
N ILE A 92 15.49 -15.29 37.10
CA ILE A 92 15.00 -16.54 37.72
C ILE A 92 15.53 -16.67 39.16
N ASN A 93 16.81 -16.33 39.36
CA ASN A 93 17.52 -16.56 40.62
C ASN A 93 17.58 -15.34 41.54
N VAL A 94 17.08 -14.19 41.07
CA VAL A 94 17.15 -12.90 41.76
C VAL A 94 15.82 -12.17 41.56
N ASP A 95 15.36 -11.47 42.59
CA ASP A 95 14.17 -10.62 42.53
C ASP A 95 14.47 -9.32 41.77
N PHE A 96 14.60 -9.44 40.45
CA PHE A 96 14.81 -8.33 39.53
C PHE A 96 13.94 -8.48 38.30
N LYS A 97 13.10 -7.47 38.05
CA LYS A 97 12.22 -7.39 36.88
C LYS A 97 12.43 -6.06 36.17
N SER A 98 12.72 -6.13 34.88
CA SER A 98 12.76 -4.98 33.98
C SER A 98 11.56 -5.01 33.05
N THR A 99 10.91 -3.87 32.85
CA THR A 99 9.79 -3.73 31.90
C THR A 99 10.03 -2.51 31.03
N ARG A 100 9.75 -2.64 29.73
CA ARG A 100 9.87 -1.56 28.76
C ARG A 100 8.62 -1.51 27.90
N LYS A 101 7.95 -0.36 27.89
CA LYS A 101 6.86 -0.05 26.98
C LYS A 101 7.43 0.41 25.64
N GLU A 102 6.91 -0.13 24.56
CA GLU A 102 7.23 0.26 23.18
C GLU A 102 5.93 0.37 22.37
N SER A 103 5.89 1.30 21.42
CA SER A 103 4.78 1.45 20.49
C SER A 103 5.05 0.73 19.18
N PHE A 104 3.96 0.34 18.51
CA PHE A 104 3.98 -0.27 17.19
C PHE A 104 2.85 0.29 16.32
N TYR A 105 3.07 0.30 15.00
CA TYR A 105 2.06 0.66 14.00
C TYR A 105 1.60 -0.57 13.19
N ASP A 106 2.47 -1.57 13.11
CA ASP A 106 2.24 -2.86 12.48
C ASP A 106 2.84 -3.96 13.36
N LEU A 107 2.29 -5.18 13.24
CA LEU A 107 2.83 -6.37 13.88
C LEU A 107 3.35 -7.34 12.84
N GLN A 108 4.60 -7.77 13.02
CA GLN A 108 5.24 -8.73 12.13
C GLN A 108 5.09 -10.14 12.67
N LEU A 109 4.22 -10.91 12.03
CA LEU A 109 3.87 -12.26 12.44
C LEU A 109 4.70 -13.29 11.69
N ASP A 110 5.28 -14.23 12.44
CA ASP A 110 6.00 -15.35 11.87
C ASP A 110 5.03 -16.31 11.16
N VAL A 111 5.29 -16.59 9.90
CA VAL A 111 4.50 -17.55 9.10
C VAL A 111 5.11 -18.95 9.19
N LYS A 112 6.44 -19.05 9.10
CA LYS A 112 7.13 -20.34 9.14
C LYS A 112 6.96 -20.99 10.51
N GLY A 113 6.42 -22.21 10.49
CA GLY A 113 6.12 -22.99 11.70
C GLY A 113 4.79 -22.62 12.38
N CYS A 114 4.03 -21.66 11.85
CA CYS A 114 2.72 -21.26 12.34
C CYS A 114 1.64 -21.66 11.32
N GLN A 115 0.57 -22.31 11.78
CA GLN A 115 -0.52 -22.75 10.89
C GLN A 115 -1.54 -21.63 10.62
N ASP A 116 -1.67 -20.70 11.56
CA ASP A 116 -2.65 -19.61 11.50
C ASP A 116 -2.17 -18.38 12.28
N VAL A 117 -2.96 -17.31 12.22
CA VAL A 117 -2.73 -16.04 12.95
C VAL A 117 -2.61 -16.26 14.46
N TYR A 118 -3.42 -17.13 15.05
CA TYR A 118 -3.38 -17.36 16.49
C TYR A 118 -2.09 -18.03 16.93
N ALA A 119 -1.60 -19.02 16.16
CA ALA A 119 -0.31 -19.65 16.39
C ALA A 119 0.84 -18.65 16.29
N SER A 120 0.76 -17.67 15.40
CA SER A 120 1.76 -16.58 15.36
C SER A 120 1.68 -15.67 16.58
N PHE A 121 0.49 -15.32 17.06
CA PHE A 121 0.34 -14.54 18.30
C PHE A 121 0.80 -15.32 19.53
N ASP A 122 0.54 -16.63 19.59
CA ASP A 122 1.02 -17.52 20.65
C ASP A 122 2.55 -17.54 20.68
N LYS A 123 3.18 -17.64 19.52
CA LYS A 123 4.63 -17.54 19.36
C LYS A 123 5.15 -16.13 19.70
N TYR A 124 4.39 -15.08 19.38
CA TYR A 124 4.77 -13.70 19.66
C TYR A 124 4.90 -13.41 21.17
N VAL A 125 4.01 -14.00 21.98
CA VAL A 125 4.02 -13.87 23.44
C VAL A 125 4.77 -15.02 24.15
N GLU A 126 5.41 -15.92 23.38
CA GLU A 126 6.16 -17.03 23.92
C GLU A 126 7.33 -16.54 24.78
N VAL A 127 7.49 -17.13 25.96
CA VAL A 127 8.54 -16.73 26.89
C VAL A 127 9.86 -17.38 26.50
N GLU A 128 10.80 -16.55 26.08
CA GLU A 128 12.17 -16.94 25.77
C GLU A 128 12.98 -17.06 27.07
N ARG A 129 13.77 -18.13 27.20
CA ARG A 129 14.71 -18.30 28.31
C ARG A 129 16.11 -17.86 27.89
N LEU A 130 16.63 -16.89 28.63
CA LEU A 130 17.98 -16.36 28.50
C LEU A 130 18.89 -17.16 29.45
N GLU A 131 19.52 -18.20 28.92
CA GLU A 131 20.40 -19.12 29.66
C GLU A 131 21.74 -19.30 28.92
N GLY A 132 22.75 -19.84 29.61
CA GLY A 132 24.07 -20.14 29.01
C GLY A 132 24.83 -18.89 28.58
N ASP A 133 25.24 -18.84 27.31
CA ASP A 133 25.97 -17.70 26.74
C ASP A 133 25.07 -16.47 26.50
N ASN A 134 23.74 -16.65 26.54
CA ASN A 134 22.74 -15.59 26.30
C ASN A 134 22.16 -15.01 27.61
N LYS A 135 22.85 -15.17 28.74
CA LYS A 135 22.40 -14.65 30.04
C LYS A 135 22.16 -13.13 30.02
N TYR A 136 21.15 -12.69 30.76
CA TYR A 136 20.81 -11.27 30.89
C TYR A 136 21.75 -10.57 31.87
N HIS A 137 22.28 -9.41 31.50
CA HIS A 137 23.08 -8.59 32.40
C HIS A 137 22.19 -7.71 33.28
N ALA A 138 21.79 -8.24 34.44
CA ALA A 138 21.00 -7.53 35.44
C ALA A 138 21.91 -6.60 36.25
N GLU A 139 21.94 -5.31 35.89
CA GLU A 139 22.68 -4.20 36.53
C GLU A 139 23.55 -4.58 37.75
N GLN A 140 22.96 -4.61 38.95
CA GLN A 140 23.66 -4.83 40.23
C GLN A 140 23.93 -6.32 40.54
N HIS A 141 23.39 -7.24 39.75
CA HIS A 141 23.40 -8.69 39.95
C HIS A 141 24.21 -9.45 38.88
N GLY A 142 24.82 -8.76 37.92
CA GLY A 142 25.65 -9.34 36.86
C GLY A 142 24.85 -10.22 35.89
N LEU A 143 25.52 -11.22 35.29
CA LEU A 143 24.89 -12.15 34.35
C LEU A 143 23.97 -13.15 35.07
N GLN A 144 22.69 -13.12 34.73
CA GLN A 144 21.65 -13.94 35.33
C GLN A 144 20.84 -14.69 34.27
N ASP A 145 20.37 -15.87 34.64
CA ASP A 145 19.36 -16.57 33.86
C ASP A 145 18.02 -15.83 34.02
N ALA A 146 17.36 -15.53 32.90
CA ALA A 146 16.15 -14.71 32.89
C ALA A 146 15.12 -15.23 31.91
N LYS A 147 13.86 -14.86 32.16
CA LYS A 147 12.74 -15.06 31.23
C LYS A 147 12.45 -13.74 30.56
N LYS A 148 12.46 -13.74 29.23
CA LYS A 148 12.09 -12.60 28.41
C LYS A 148 10.77 -12.90 27.72
N GLY A 149 9.83 -11.97 27.76
CA GLY A 149 8.56 -12.12 27.07
C GLY A 149 7.98 -10.78 26.64
N VAL A 150 6.91 -10.86 25.85
CA VAL A 150 6.19 -9.70 25.33
C VAL A 150 4.70 -9.89 25.61
N LEU A 151 4.04 -8.84 26.10
CA LEU A 151 2.58 -8.80 26.28
C LEU A 151 2.04 -7.48 25.73
N PHE A 152 0.82 -7.47 25.23
CA PHE A 152 0.19 -6.28 24.66
C PHE A 152 -0.49 -5.45 25.75
N ILE A 153 -0.22 -4.16 25.82
CA ILE A 153 -0.92 -3.24 26.72
C ILE A 153 -2.25 -2.84 26.08
N ASP A 154 -2.22 -2.51 24.80
CA ASP A 154 -3.38 -2.12 24.01
C ASP A 154 -3.13 -2.40 22.53
N PHE A 155 -4.22 -2.60 21.79
CA PHE A 155 -4.21 -2.71 20.33
C PHE A 155 -4.82 -1.45 19.69
N PRO A 156 -4.44 -1.11 18.45
CA PRO A 156 -5.01 0.04 17.74
C PRO A 156 -6.40 -0.28 17.16
N PRO A 157 -7.25 0.73 16.88
CA PRO A 157 -8.51 0.53 16.16
C PRO A 157 -8.35 -0.10 14.78
N VAL A 158 -7.27 0.22 14.05
CA VAL A 158 -6.91 -0.41 12.78
C VAL A 158 -5.63 -1.22 12.97
N LEU A 159 -5.78 -2.54 12.98
CA LEU A 159 -4.68 -3.47 13.21
C LEU A 159 -4.07 -3.93 11.88
N GLN A 160 -2.77 -3.68 11.72
CA GLN A 160 -2.00 -4.06 10.55
C GLN A 160 -1.08 -5.23 10.88
N LEU A 161 -1.27 -6.36 10.21
CA LEU A 161 -0.48 -7.57 10.42
C LEU A 161 0.34 -7.86 9.17
N GLN A 162 1.66 -7.70 9.27
CA GLN A 162 2.61 -8.10 8.23
C GLN A 162 2.94 -9.58 8.42
N LEU A 163 2.73 -10.39 7.39
CA LEU A 163 3.09 -11.80 7.41
C LEU A 163 4.52 -11.94 6.91
N LYS A 164 5.43 -12.37 7.78
CA LYS A 164 6.85 -12.59 7.46
C LYS A 164 7.01 -13.78 6.52
N ARG A 165 6.71 -13.54 5.24
CA ARG A 165 6.84 -14.51 4.15
C ARG A 165 8.16 -14.43 3.41
N PHE A 166 9.07 -13.55 3.82
CA PHE A 166 10.42 -13.48 3.30
C PHE A 166 11.40 -13.65 4.44
N GLU A 167 12.29 -14.62 4.30
CA GLU A 167 13.34 -14.87 5.29
C GLU A 167 14.65 -15.20 4.58
N TYR A 168 15.76 -15.01 5.29
CA TYR A 168 17.06 -15.42 4.81
C TYR A 168 17.30 -16.90 5.13
N ASP A 169 17.50 -17.71 4.10
CA ASP A 169 17.90 -19.11 4.27
C ASP A 169 19.43 -19.19 4.39
N PHE A 170 19.92 -19.34 5.62
CA PHE A 170 21.35 -19.46 5.90
C PHE A 170 22.03 -20.66 5.25
N MET A 171 21.30 -21.74 4.95
CA MET A 171 21.88 -22.91 4.30
C MET A 171 22.05 -22.69 2.80
N ARG A 172 21.16 -21.91 2.19
CA ARG A 172 21.17 -21.59 0.76
C ARG A 172 21.83 -20.25 0.42
N ASP A 173 22.19 -19.48 1.45
CA ASP A 173 22.77 -18.14 1.35
C ASP A 173 21.95 -17.21 0.45
N THR A 174 20.62 -17.29 0.59
CA THR A 174 19.70 -16.54 -0.27
C THR A 174 18.39 -16.23 0.45
N MET A 175 17.74 -15.15 0.03
CA MET A 175 16.39 -14.83 0.47
C MET A 175 15.40 -15.81 -0.16
N VAL A 176 14.44 -16.31 0.62
CA VAL A 176 13.40 -17.23 0.16
C VAL A 176 12.02 -16.72 0.52
N LYS A 177 11.04 -16.99 -0.34
CA LYS A 177 9.63 -16.72 -0.06
C LYS A 177 8.97 -17.95 0.56
N ILE A 178 8.39 -17.81 1.76
CA ILE A 178 7.61 -18.80 2.46
C ILE A 178 6.19 -18.82 1.88
N ASN A 179 5.91 -19.88 1.13
CA ASN A 179 4.59 -20.12 0.53
C ASN A 179 3.73 -21.10 1.32
N ASP A 180 4.14 -21.41 2.56
CA ASP A 180 3.40 -22.31 3.45
C ASP A 180 1.96 -21.83 3.65
N ARG A 181 1.06 -22.80 3.85
CA ARG A 181 -0.35 -22.53 4.13
C ARG A 181 -0.47 -21.88 5.51
N TYR A 182 -1.09 -20.72 5.54
CA TYR A 182 -1.27 -19.90 6.73
C TYR A 182 -2.67 -19.33 6.76
N GLU A 183 -3.47 -19.75 7.74
CA GLU A 183 -4.87 -19.34 7.84
C GLU A 183 -5.03 -18.03 8.63
N PHE A 184 -5.99 -17.22 8.21
CA PHE A 184 -6.38 -16.01 8.92
C PHE A 184 -7.91 -15.87 8.91
N PRO A 185 -8.56 -15.63 10.05
CA PRO A 185 -10.01 -15.65 10.13
C PRO A 185 -10.65 -14.34 9.66
N LEU A 186 -11.93 -14.40 9.30
CA LEU A 186 -12.70 -13.17 9.01
C LEU A 186 -12.90 -12.30 10.27
N GLN A 187 -13.03 -12.96 11.42
CA GLN A 187 -13.17 -12.39 12.75
C GLN A 187 -11.97 -12.83 13.60
N LEU A 188 -11.16 -11.86 14.02
CA LEU A 188 -9.99 -12.09 14.84
C LEU A 188 -10.28 -11.64 16.28
N ASP A 189 -10.23 -12.59 17.20
CA ASP A 189 -10.47 -12.34 18.61
C ASP A 189 -9.15 -12.38 19.40
N LEU A 190 -8.65 -11.20 19.79
CA LEU A 190 -7.42 -11.10 20.57
C LEU A 190 -7.64 -11.10 22.10
N ASP A 191 -8.90 -11.11 22.56
CA ASP A 191 -9.22 -11.31 23.99
C ASP A 191 -9.58 -12.76 24.32
N ARG A 192 -9.49 -13.66 23.33
CA ARG A 192 -9.71 -15.09 23.53
C ARG A 192 -8.83 -15.64 24.66
N ASP A 193 -9.27 -16.76 25.23
CA ASP A 193 -8.53 -17.47 26.27
C ASP A 193 -8.19 -16.55 27.48
N ASP A 194 -9.16 -15.74 27.91
CA ASP A 194 -9.07 -14.76 29.01
C ASP A 194 -8.05 -13.62 28.77
N GLY A 195 -7.92 -13.22 27.50
CA GLY A 195 -6.97 -12.20 27.05
C GLY A 195 -5.52 -12.58 27.35
N LYS A 196 -5.15 -13.81 26.97
CA LYS A 196 -3.81 -14.37 27.18
C LYS A 196 -2.67 -13.53 26.60
N TYR A 197 -2.95 -12.72 25.58
CA TYR A 197 -1.97 -11.84 24.94
C TYR A 197 -1.80 -10.50 25.65
N LEU A 198 -2.76 -10.14 26.50
CA LEU A 198 -2.80 -8.84 27.15
C LEU A 198 -1.95 -8.81 28.42
N SER A 199 -1.33 -7.67 28.68
CA SER A 199 -0.63 -7.41 29.92
C SER A 199 -1.60 -7.28 31.10
N PRO A 200 -1.11 -7.38 32.34
CA PRO A 200 -1.93 -7.11 33.53
C PRO A 200 -2.46 -5.67 33.58
N ASP A 201 -1.75 -4.73 32.95
CA ASP A 201 -2.09 -3.30 32.93
C ASP A 201 -3.05 -2.92 31.79
N ALA A 202 -3.42 -3.88 30.93
CA ALA A 202 -4.30 -3.65 29.79
C ALA A 202 -5.72 -3.30 30.22
N ASP A 203 -6.35 -2.35 29.53
CA ASP A 203 -7.75 -1.99 29.78
C ASP A 203 -8.70 -3.09 29.28
N ARG A 204 -9.20 -3.89 30.22
CA ARG A 204 -10.13 -5.00 29.95
C ARG A 204 -11.54 -4.54 29.57
N ASN A 205 -11.84 -3.23 29.63
CA ASN A 205 -13.12 -2.71 29.15
C ASN A 205 -13.17 -2.57 27.63
N VAL A 206 -12.02 -2.56 26.96
CA VAL A 206 -11.92 -2.46 25.50
C VAL A 206 -11.90 -3.87 24.90
N ARG A 207 -12.92 -4.19 24.10
CA ARG A 207 -13.01 -5.48 23.39
C ARG A 207 -12.17 -5.48 22.12
N ASN A 208 -11.13 -6.30 22.08
CA ASN A 208 -10.24 -6.52 20.93
C ASN A 208 -10.81 -7.59 19.98
N LEU A 209 -12.04 -7.37 19.53
CA LEU A 209 -12.66 -8.14 18.45
C LEU A 209 -12.52 -7.36 17.15
N TYR A 210 -11.96 -8.01 16.13
CA TYR A 210 -11.59 -7.38 14.87
C TYR A 210 -12.23 -8.06 13.66
N THR A 211 -12.66 -7.25 12.70
CA THR A 211 -13.19 -7.70 11.41
C THR A 211 -12.17 -7.46 10.31
N LEU A 212 -11.88 -8.47 9.49
CA LEU A 212 -10.90 -8.38 8.41
C LEU A 212 -11.34 -7.39 7.31
N HIS A 213 -10.65 -6.28 7.14
CA HIS A 213 -10.99 -5.27 6.14
C HIS A 213 -10.33 -5.52 4.77
N SER A 214 -9.01 -5.80 4.78
CA SER A 214 -8.22 -5.99 3.57
C SER A 214 -7.24 -7.15 3.66
N VAL A 215 -7.00 -7.78 2.52
CA VAL A 215 -5.96 -8.78 2.29
C VAL A 215 -5.07 -8.31 1.15
N LEU A 216 -3.85 -7.91 1.45
CA LEU A 216 -2.85 -7.55 0.44
C LEU A 216 -2.10 -8.82 0.05
N VAL A 217 -2.00 -9.08 -1.24
CA VAL A 217 -1.45 -10.31 -1.78
C VAL A 217 -0.21 -10.02 -2.60
N HIS A 218 0.81 -10.86 -2.43
CA HIS A 218 1.99 -10.87 -3.27
C HIS A 218 2.05 -12.15 -4.09
N SER A 219 2.04 -12.00 -5.41
CA SER A 219 2.19 -13.09 -6.37
C SER A 219 3.57 -13.08 -7.00
N GLY A 220 4.37 -14.11 -6.75
CA GLY A 220 5.71 -14.22 -7.33
C GLY A 220 6.74 -14.70 -6.32
N GLY A 221 8.00 -14.40 -6.61
CA GLY A 221 9.16 -14.79 -5.83
C GLY A 221 9.91 -13.59 -5.25
N VAL A 222 11.11 -13.84 -4.75
CA VAL A 222 11.96 -12.86 -4.05
C VAL A 222 12.49 -11.76 -4.98
N HIS A 223 12.76 -12.10 -6.24
CA HIS A 223 13.34 -11.17 -7.22
C HIS A 223 12.29 -10.51 -8.12
N GLY A 224 11.01 -10.75 -7.85
CA GLY A 224 9.95 -10.24 -8.70
C GLY A 224 8.59 -10.84 -8.38
N GLY A 225 7.59 -9.97 -8.29
CA GLY A 225 6.19 -10.36 -8.23
C GLY A 225 5.26 -9.21 -8.58
N HIS A 226 3.99 -9.45 -8.30
CA HIS A 226 2.87 -8.56 -8.54
C HIS A 226 2.05 -8.42 -7.26
N TYR A 227 1.69 -7.18 -6.92
CA TYR A 227 0.90 -6.87 -5.74
C TYR A 227 -0.54 -6.50 -6.15
N TYR A 228 -1.50 -7.04 -5.42
CA TYR A 228 -2.91 -6.67 -5.54
C TYR A 228 -3.59 -6.81 -4.19
N ALA A 229 -4.80 -6.27 -4.04
CA ALA A 229 -5.51 -6.30 -2.76
C ALA A 229 -6.96 -6.77 -2.92
N PHE A 230 -7.43 -7.56 -1.97
CA PHE A 230 -8.85 -7.76 -1.74
C PHE A 230 -9.30 -6.84 -0.62
N ILE A 231 -10.36 -6.07 -0.83
CA ILE A 231 -10.84 -5.08 0.14
C ILE A 231 -12.36 -5.20 0.27
N ARG A 232 -12.86 -4.98 1.49
CA ARG A 232 -14.28 -4.79 1.81
C ARG A 232 -14.52 -3.34 2.26
N PRO A 233 -14.73 -2.38 1.33
CA PRO A 233 -14.74 -0.96 1.67
C PRO A 233 -15.77 -0.56 2.74
N THR A 234 -16.91 -1.28 2.79
CA THR A 234 -17.99 -1.05 3.74
C THR A 234 -18.08 -2.12 4.83
N LEU A 235 -17.10 -3.03 4.91
CA LEU A 235 -17.13 -4.24 5.74
C LEU A 235 -18.41 -5.09 5.55
N SER A 236 -19.05 -4.98 4.39
CA SER A 236 -20.14 -5.88 3.96
C SER A 236 -19.59 -7.24 3.51
N ASP A 237 -20.45 -8.19 3.13
CA ASP A 237 -20.00 -9.51 2.66
C ASP A 237 -19.37 -9.48 1.26
N GLN A 238 -19.51 -8.37 0.52
CA GLN A 238 -18.98 -8.23 -0.83
C GLN A 238 -17.49 -7.87 -0.81
N TRP A 239 -16.67 -8.73 -1.41
CA TRP A 239 -15.26 -8.45 -1.66
C TRP A 239 -15.03 -7.85 -3.03
N PHE A 240 -14.00 -7.01 -3.12
CA PHE A 240 -13.51 -6.46 -4.38
C PHE A 240 -12.02 -6.72 -4.49
N LYS A 241 -11.59 -7.24 -5.64
CA LYS A 241 -10.17 -7.34 -6.01
C LYS A 241 -9.76 -6.08 -6.75
N PHE A 242 -8.80 -5.37 -6.17
CA PHE A 242 -8.11 -4.21 -6.71
C PHE A 242 -6.78 -4.69 -7.29
N ASP A 243 -6.75 -4.82 -8.62
CA ASP A 243 -5.60 -5.28 -9.40
C ASP A 243 -5.24 -4.16 -10.39
N ASP A 244 -4.39 -3.24 -9.93
CA ASP A 244 -4.02 -1.99 -10.59
C ASP A 244 -5.23 -1.17 -11.07
N GLU A 245 -5.43 -1.08 -12.38
CA GLU A 245 -6.52 -0.33 -13.02
C GLU A 245 -7.86 -1.08 -13.03
N ARG A 246 -7.88 -2.35 -12.60
CA ARG A 246 -9.06 -3.20 -12.64
C ARG A 246 -9.59 -3.46 -11.24
N VAL A 247 -10.86 -3.13 -11.04
CA VAL A 247 -11.61 -3.48 -9.85
C VAL A 247 -12.69 -4.49 -10.24
N THR A 248 -12.69 -5.65 -9.59
CA THR A 248 -13.63 -6.73 -9.88
C THR A 248 -14.28 -7.22 -8.60
N LYS A 249 -15.55 -7.63 -8.67
CA LYS A 249 -16.24 -8.29 -7.56
C LYS A 249 -15.71 -9.72 -7.45
N GLU A 250 -15.42 -10.14 -6.24
CA GLU A 250 -14.95 -11.50 -5.96
C GLU A 250 -15.74 -12.11 -4.81
N ASP A 251 -15.69 -13.43 -4.73
CA ASP A 251 -16.27 -14.17 -3.61
C ASP A 251 -15.33 -14.17 -2.39
N ALA A 252 -15.90 -14.45 -1.21
CA ALA A 252 -15.13 -14.48 0.03
C ALA A 252 -14.08 -15.59 0.04
N LYS A 253 -14.34 -16.72 -0.65
CA LYS A 253 -13.42 -17.85 -0.71
C LYS A 253 -12.12 -17.49 -1.42
N ARG A 254 -12.21 -16.76 -2.53
CA ARG A 254 -11.08 -16.24 -3.30
C ARG A 254 -10.30 -15.18 -2.56
N ALA A 255 -10.99 -14.28 -1.85
CA ALA A 255 -10.35 -13.23 -1.07
C ALA A 255 -9.66 -13.75 0.20
N LEU A 256 -10.12 -14.87 0.75
CA LEU A 256 -9.68 -15.44 2.03
C LEU A 256 -8.92 -16.76 1.85
N GLU A 257 -9.63 -17.86 1.62
CA GLU A 257 -9.09 -19.23 1.64
C GLU A 257 -8.04 -19.46 0.56
N GLU A 258 -8.25 -18.92 -0.64
CA GLU A 258 -7.28 -19.07 -1.72
C GLU A 258 -5.99 -18.26 -1.49
N GLN A 259 -5.98 -17.36 -0.51
CA GLN A 259 -4.83 -16.52 -0.16
C GLN A 259 -4.00 -17.08 1.01
N TYR A 260 -4.37 -18.23 1.57
CA TYR A 260 -3.60 -18.87 2.64
C TYR A 260 -2.22 -19.38 2.18
N GLY A 261 -2.05 -19.65 0.87
CA GLY A 261 -0.87 -20.32 0.33
C GLY A 261 -0.97 -21.84 0.43
N GLY A 262 0.19 -22.51 0.39
CA GLY A 262 0.32 -23.96 0.41
C GLY A 262 0.42 -24.60 -0.98
N GLU A 263 0.23 -25.91 -1.03
CA GLU A 263 0.19 -26.69 -2.26
C GLU A 263 -1.26 -26.86 -2.73
N GLU A 264 -1.47 -26.75 -4.04
CA GLU A 264 -2.74 -27.06 -4.68
C GLU A 264 -2.62 -28.35 -5.48
N GLU A 265 -3.61 -29.22 -5.32
CA GLU A 265 -3.76 -30.45 -6.09
C GLU A 265 -4.71 -30.17 -7.26
N LEU A 266 -4.25 -30.41 -8.50
CA LEU A 266 -5.15 -30.36 -9.64
C LEU A 266 -6.10 -31.57 -9.62
N PRO A 267 -7.40 -31.36 -9.89
CA PRO A 267 -8.33 -32.48 -10.01
C PRO A 267 -7.87 -33.43 -11.12
N GLN A 268 -7.94 -34.74 -10.85
CA GLN A 268 -7.54 -35.77 -11.81
C GLN A 268 -8.34 -35.62 -13.11
N THR A 269 -7.64 -35.42 -14.22
CA THR A 269 -8.26 -35.27 -15.55
C THR A 269 -8.82 -36.58 -16.11
N ASN A 270 -8.52 -37.74 -15.50
CA ASN A 270 -9.00 -39.06 -15.92
C ASN A 270 -9.36 -39.96 -14.70
N PRO A 271 -10.65 -40.26 -14.45
CA PRO A 271 -11.13 -41.05 -13.31
C PRO A 271 -10.74 -42.55 -13.27
N GLY A 272 -9.72 -42.99 -14.01
CA GLY A 272 -9.39 -44.41 -14.18
C GLY A 272 -7.89 -44.75 -14.14
N LEU A 273 -7.01 -43.77 -13.90
CA LEU A 273 -5.57 -44.00 -13.79
C LEU A 273 -5.10 -43.57 -12.40
N ASN A 274 -4.61 -44.52 -11.59
CA ASN A 274 -4.08 -44.29 -10.24
C ASN A 274 -2.72 -43.58 -10.27
N ASN A 275 -2.65 -42.39 -10.86
CA ASN A 275 -1.49 -41.51 -10.71
C ASN A 275 -1.67 -40.62 -9.48
N THR A 276 -0.58 -40.42 -8.73
CA THR A 276 -0.52 -39.43 -7.66
C THR A 276 -0.91 -38.05 -8.21
N PRO A 277 -1.79 -37.28 -7.52
CA PRO A 277 -2.17 -35.94 -7.94
C PRO A 277 -0.92 -35.06 -8.10
N PHE A 278 -0.87 -34.28 -9.19
CA PHE A 278 0.21 -33.32 -9.38
C PHE A 278 -0.01 -32.13 -8.43
N LYS A 279 0.93 -31.94 -7.51
CA LYS A 279 0.93 -30.86 -6.52
C LYS A 279 1.80 -29.72 -7.05
N PHE A 280 1.30 -28.49 -6.96
CA PHE A 280 2.11 -27.31 -7.23
C PHE A 280 1.94 -26.29 -6.11
N THR A 281 3.02 -25.58 -5.79
CA THR A 281 3.01 -24.54 -4.75
C THR A 281 2.31 -23.29 -5.26
N LYS A 282 1.39 -22.72 -4.48
CA LYS A 282 0.80 -21.42 -4.75
C LYS A 282 1.83 -20.31 -4.55
N TYR A 283 2.10 -19.55 -5.60
CA TYR A 283 2.99 -18.39 -5.54
C TYR A 283 2.29 -17.07 -5.22
N SER A 284 0.95 -17.07 -5.21
CA SER A 284 0.09 -16.00 -4.68
C SER A 284 -0.35 -16.35 -3.26
N ASN A 285 -0.08 -15.47 -2.31
CA ASN A 285 -0.56 -15.59 -0.93
C ASN A 285 -0.59 -14.23 -0.24
N ALA A 286 -1.40 -14.14 0.82
CA ALA A 286 -1.51 -12.95 1.64
C ALA A 286 -0.15 -12.56 2.22
N TYR A 287 0.17 -11.29 2.09
CA TYR A 287 1.40 -10.66 2.57
C TYR A 287 1.16 -9.73 3.75
N MET A 288 0.05 -9.00 3.72
CA MET A 288 -0.35 -8.11 4.81
C MET A 288 -1.86 -8.15 4.99
N LEU A 289 -2.31 -8.17 6.23
CA LEU A 289 -3.73 -8.19 6.61
C LEU A 289 -4.06 -6.89 7.34
N VAL A 290 -5.24 -6.33 7.05
CA VAL A 290 -5.75 -5.16 7.76
C VAL A 290 -7.07 -5.53 8.41
N TYR A 291 -7.14 -5.32 9.71
CA TYR A 291 -8.29 -5.61 10.55
C TYR A 291 -8.80 -4.32 11.21
N ILE A 292 -10.11 -4.21 11.39
CA ILE A 292 -10.75 -3.06 12.03
C ILE A 292 -11.49 -3.54 13.28
N ARG A 293 -11.27 -2.87 14.42
CA ARG A 293 -11.96 -3.20 15.68
C ARG A 293 -13.45 -2.95 15.54
N GLU A 294 -14.27 -3.93 15.94
CA GLU A 294 -15.72 -3.89 15.75
C GLU A 294 -16.37 -2.68 16.45
N SER A 295 -15.89 -2.31 17.64
CA SER A 295 -16.40 -1.15 18.39
C SER A 295 -16.10 0.21 17.75
N ASP A 296 -15.09 0.29 16.88
CA ASP A 296 -14.66 1.53 16.22
C ASP A 296 -15.06 1.59 14.75
N LYS A 297 -15.74 0.53 14.26
CA LYS A 297 -16.19 0.39 12.88
C LYS A 297 -16.91 1.62 12.33
N ASP A 298 -17.91 2.13 13.04
CA ASP A 298 -18.74 3.24 12.54
C ASP A 298 -17.96 4.57 12.48
N LYS A 299 -16.92 4.72 13.31
CA LYS A 299 -16.04 5.91 13.28
C LYS A 299 -15.06 5.85 12.11
N ILE A 300 -14.58 4.64 11.78
CA ILE A 300 -13.56 4.42 10.76
C ILE A 300 -14.18 4.30 9.36
N ILE A 301 -15.28 3.56 9.23
CA ILE A 301 -16.02 3.32 7.99
C ILE A 301 -17.19 4.31 7.91
N CYS A 302 -16.86 5.60 7.96
CA CYS A 302 -17.84 6.67 7.82
C CYS A 302 -18.00 7.09 6.35
N ASN A 303 -19.18 7.62 6.01
CA ASN A 303 -19.40 8.18 4.68
C ASN A 303 -18.72 9.55 4.59
N VAL A 304 -17.81 9.70 3.64
CA VAL A 304 -17.15 10.96 3.30
C VAL A 304 -17.80 11.52 2.05
N ASP A 305 -18.24 12.77 2.08
CA ASP A 305 -18.88 13.42 0.94
C ASP A 305 -18.19 14.76 0.57
N GLU A 306 -18.76 15.49 -0.38
CA GLU A 306 -18.18 16.74 -0.87
C GLU A 306 -18.08 17.85 0.18
N LYS A 307 -18.89 17.84 1.26
CA LYS A 307 -18.81 18.87 2.31
C LYS A 307 -17.64 18.64 3.27
N ASP A 308 -17.11 17.42 3.31
CA ASP A 308 -15.94 17.07 4.13
C ASP A 308 -14.61 17.46 3.44
N ILE A 309 -14.68 17.84 2.15
CA ILE A 309 -13.53 18.21 1.34
C ILE A 309 -13.40 19.73 1.28
N ALA A 310 -12.22 20.24 1.61
CA ALA A 310 -11.94 21.67 1.62
C ALA A 310 -12.22 22.32 0.25
N GLU A 311 -12.88 23.48 0.27
CA GLU A 311 -13.39 24.15 -0.93
C GLU A 311 -12.30 24.46 -1.98
N HIS A 312 -11.15 24.95 -1.53
CA HIS A 312 -10.02 25.28 -2.42
C HIS A 312 -9.49 24.05 -3.16
N LEU A 313 -9.53 22.86 -2.54
CA LEU A 313 -9.15 21.61 -3.20
C LEU A 313 -10.15 21.21 -4.27
N ARG A 314 -11.46 21.36 -3.99
CA ARG A 314 -12.53 21.05 -4.96
C ARG A 314 -12.38 21.91 -6.21
N ILE A 315 -12.28 23.24 -6.05
CA ILE A 315 -12.14 24.20 -7.16
C ILE A 315 -10.91 23.88 -8.00
N ARG A 316 -9.78 23.61 -7.36
CA ARG A 316 -8.53 23.28 -8.04
C ARG A 316 -8.65 21.99 -8.85
N LEU A 317 -9.14 20.92 -8.23
CA LEU A 317 -9.18 19.59 -8.85
C LEU A 317 -10.24 19.51 -9.96
N GLU A 318 -11.33 20.28 -9.83
CA GLU A 318 -12.31 20.45 -10.90
C GLU A 318 -11.72 21.18 -12.12
N LYS A 319 -10.98 22.26 -11.89
CA LYS A 319 -10.25 22.96 -12.97
C LYS A 319 -9.22 22.06 -13.65
N ASP A 320 -8.49 21.25 -12.89
CA ASP A 320 -7.54 20.28 -13.43
C ASP A 320 -8.26 19.20 -14.27
N ARG A 321 -9.46 18.76 -13.85
CA ARG A 321 -10.30 17.82 -14.60
C ARG A 321 -10.74 18.43 -15.94
N GLU A 322 -11.30 19.64 -15.91
CA GLU A 322 -11.75 20.36 -17.11
C GLU A 322 -10.60 20.58 -18.12
N GLU A 323 -9.42 20.98 -17.63
CA GLU A 323 -8.27 21.17 -18.50
C GLU A 323 -7.80 19.85 -19.13
N LYS A 324 -7.82 18.76 -18.36
CA LYS A 324 -7.46 17.42 -18.87
C LYS A 324 -8.47 16.93 -19.90
N GLU A 325 -9.76 17.16 -19.70
CA GLU A 325 -10.81 16.85 -20.68
C GLU A 325 -10.64 17.68 -21.95
N ARG A 326 -10.36 18.99 -21.83
CA ARG A 326 -10.06 19.86 -22.96
C ARG A 326 -8.86 19.35 -23.76
N ARG A 327 -7.74 19.02 -23.09
CA ARG A 327 -6.54 18.45 -23.74
C ARG A 327 -6.82 17.09 -24.39
N LYS A 328 -7.64 16.25 -23.76
CA LYS A 328 -8.05 14.95 -24.33
C LYS A 328 -8.89 15.14 -25.59
N LYS A 329 -9.82 16.09 -25.57
CA LYS A 329 -10.63 16.48 -26.74
C LYS A 329 -9.76 17.04 -27.87
N GLU A 330 -8.84 17.96 -27.56
CA GLU A 330 -7.89 18.51 -28.54
C GLU A 330 -7.03 17.43 -29.19
N LYS A 331 -6.51 16.46 -28.41
CA LYS A 331 -5.75 15.32 -28.94
C LYS A 331 -6.61 14.37 -29.77
N ALA A 332 -7.84 14.10 -29.32
CA ALA A 332 -8.79 13.29 -30.06
C ALA A 332 -9.15 13.96 -31.39
N GLU A 333 -9.22 15.29 -31.44
CA GLU A 333 -9.48 16.05 -32.67
C GLU A 333 -8.21 16.27 -33.50
N ALA A 334 -7.01 16.19 -32.93
CA ALA A 334 -5.75 16.48 -33.63
C ALA A 334 -5.58 15.66 -34.91
N HIS A 335 -6.03 14.40 -34.93
CA HIS A 335 -5.95 13.55 -36.12
C HIS A 335 -6.83 14.05 -37.29
N LEU A 336 -7.84 14.88 -37.02
CA LEU A 336 -8.72 15.50 -38.02
C LEU A 336 -8.08 16.71 -38.70
N TYR A 337 -7.02 17.27 -38.13
CA TYR A 337 -6.33 18.44 -38.65
C TYR A 337 -4.97 18.08 -39.25
N THR A 338 -4.51 18.90 -40.17
CA THR A 338 -3.15 18.86 -40.71
C THR A 338 -2.59 20.28 -40.74
N ILE A 339 -1.26 20.40 -40.70
CA ILE A 339 -0.58 21.68 -40.80
C ILE A 339 -0.06 21.81 -42.23
N ILE A 340 -0.49 22.86 -42.93
CA ILE A 340 0.07 23.26 -44.22
C ILE A 340 0.99 24.46 -43.98
N LYS A 341 2.25 24.34 -44.41
CA LYS A 341 3.23 25.41 -44.41
C LYS A 341 3.34 25.96 -45.83
N VAL A 342 3.20 27.28 -46.01
CA VAL A 342 3.17 27.92 -47.34
C VAL A 342 4.32 28.91 -47.44
N ALA A 343 5.31 28.59 -48.28
CA ALA A 343 6.38 29.51 -48.65
C ALA A 343 5.95 30.38 -49.83
N ARG A 344 6.33 31.66 -49.82
CA ARG A 344 6.12 32.62 -50.92
C ARG A 344 7.45 33.03 -51.55
N ASP A 345 7.36 33.71 -52.68
CA ASP A 345 8.54 34.21 -53.42
C ASP A 345 9.42 35.13 -52.56
N ASP A 346 8.82 35.89 -51.65
CA ASP A 346 9.54 36.73 -50.67
C ASP A 346 10.37 35.89 -49.69
N ASP A 347 9.82 34.75 -49.22
CA ASP A 347 10.50 33.83 -48.29
C ASP A 347 11.70 33.16 -48.98
N LEU A 348 11.51 32.75 -50.24
CA LEU A 348 12.57 32.21 -51.09
C LEU A 348 13.69 33.24 -51.28
N THR A 349 13.35 34.45 -51.72
CA THR A 349 14.34 35.52 -51.97
C THR A 349 15.10 35.90 -50.70
N ALA A 350 14.44 35.90 -49.54
CA ALA A 350 15.06 36.25 -48.27
C ALA A 350 16.02 35.18 -47.71
N GLN A 351 15.90 33.93 -48.17
CA GLN A 351 16.57 32.78 -47.54
C GLN A 351 17.51 32.02 -48.47
N ILE A 352 17.30 32.09 -49.79
CA ILE A 352 18.19 31.52 -50.80
C ILE A 352 19.61 32.09 -50.66
N GLY A 353 20.61 31.21 -50.63
CA GLY A 353 22.03 31.59 -50.62
C GLY A 353 22.59 31.98 -49.24
N LYS A 354 21.84 31.79 -48.15
CA LYS A 354 22.37 31.87 -46.79
C LYS A 354 22.96 30.52 -46.37
N ASP A 355 24.12 30.55 -45.72
CA ASP A 355 25.09 29.45 -45.56
C ASP A 355 24.65 28.17 -44.82
N ILE A 356 23.35 27.89 -44.61
CA ILE A 356 22.96 26.85 -43.64
C ILE A 356 22.10 25.70 -44.19
N TYR A 357 21.36 25.78 -45.30
CA TYR A 357 20.56 24.61 -45.72
C TYR A 357 20.50 24.37 -47.23
N PHE A 358 20.60 23.10 -47.62
CA PHE A 358 20.34 22.59 -48.98
C PHE A 358 18.84 22.65 -49.35
N ASP A 359 18.01 23.25 -48.49
CA ASP A 359 16.57 23.45 -48.67
C ASP A 359 16.28 24.90 -49.06
N LEU A 360 15.47 25.07 -50.10
CA LEU A 360 15.14 26.37 -50.73
C LEU A 360 14.58 27.42 -49.74
N VAL A 361 13.99 27.00 -48.61
CA VAL A 361 13.43 27.84 -47.54
C VAL A 361 13.47 27.09 -46.20
N ASP A 362 13.73 27.79 -45.10
CA ASP A 362 13.54 27.31 -43.72
C ASP A 362 12.04 27.17 -43.43
N HIS A 363 11.56 25.93 -43.43
CA HIS A 363 10.16 25.59 -43.22
C HIS A 363 9.64 25.94 -41.82
N ASP A 364 10.49 26.23 -40.83
CA ASP A 364 10.04 26.70 -39.52
C ASP A 364 9.78 28.21 -39.48
N LYS A 365 10.22 28.95 -40.50
CA LYS A 365 10.04 30.40 -40.62
C LYS A 365 8.92 30.82 -41.56
N VAL A 366 8.26 29.89 -42.23
CA VAL A 366 7.15 30.19 -43.16
C VAL A 366 5.78 30.15 -42.45
N PRO A 367 4.77 30.89 -42.94
CA PRO A 367 3.40 30.83 -42.43
C PRO A 367 2.86 29.39 -42.37
N SER A 368 2.26 29.04 -41.23
CA SER A 368 1.66 27.73 -40.99
C SER A 368 0.16 27.85 -40.74
N PHE A 369 -0.61 26.96 -41.37
CA PHE A 369 -2.06 26.93 -41.32
C PHE A 369 -2.52 25.57 -40.81
N ARG A 370 -3.24 25.55 -39.69
CA ARG A 370 -3.90 24.34 -39.19
C ARG A 370 -5.27 24.22 -39.86
N ILE A 371 -5.45 23.23 -40.73
CA ILE A 371 -6.69 23.02 -41.48
C ILE A 371 -7.27 21.62 -41.23
N GLN A 372 -8.57 21.44 -41.46
CA GLN A 372 -9.18 20.11 -41.40
C GLN A 372 -8.77 19.28 -42.62
N LYS A 373 -8.44 17.99 -42.42
CA LYS A 373 -8.00 17.09 -43.50
C LYS A 373 -9.03 16.90 -44.62
N GLN A 374 -10.32 17.04 -44.29
CA GLN A 374 -11.41 16.92 -45.26
C GLN A 374 -11.82 18.26 -45.90
N MET A 375 -11.15 19.37 -45.53
CA MET A 375 -11.44 20.69 -46.09
C MET A 375 -11.15 20.69 -47.60
N PRO A 376 -12.12 21.05 -48.46
CA PRO A 376 -11.87 21.19 -49.89
C PRO A 376 -10.79 22.25 -50.16
N PHE A 377 -9.90 21.99 -51.12
CA PHE A 377 -8.83 22.94 -51.47
C PHE A 377 -9.36 24.34 -51.82
N THR A 378 -10.55 24.44 -52.41
CA THR A 378 -11.21 25.71 -52.74
C THR A 378 -11.58 26.56 -51.54
N GLN A 379 -11.71 25.95 -50.35
CA GLN A 379 -11.98 26.66 -49.10
C GLN A 379 -10.70 27.08 -48.39
N PHE A 380 -9.59 26.36 -48.65
CA PHE A 380 -8.28 26.70 -48.13
C PHE A 380 -7.58 27.80 -48.93
N LYS A 381 -7.68 27.74 -50.26
CA LYS A 381 -7.16 28.73 -51.21
C LYS A 381 -7.83 30.09 -51.00
#